data_AF-A0A818PDA8-F1
#
_entry.id   AF-A0A818PDA8-F1
#
_cell.length_a   1.000
_cell.length_b   1.000
_cell.length_c   1.000
_cell.angle_alpha   90.00
_cell.angle_beta   90.00
_cell.angle_gamma   90.00
#
_symmetry.space_group_name_H-M   'P 1'
#
loop_
_entity.id
_entity.type
_entity.pdbx_description
1 polymer ?
#
loop_
_entity_poly.entity_id
_entity_poly.type
_entity_poly.pdbx_seq_one_letter_code
_entity_poly.pdbx_strand_id
1 'polypeptide(L)'
;MDNRRDQFQQYYRLFDNVKEMTQLWFETQNRWIFLRSALVNLNIKNDDQASLKQIYIKFTEIDESFRNFQKLAFQNPSVAGLAKVEMNRIHFKTWLHVF
;
A
#
# COMPACT_ATOMS: atom_id res chain seq x y z
N MET A 1 -4.57 39.05 -7.05
CA MET A 1 -4.89 37.91 -6.18
C MET A 1 -3.60 37.48 -5.49
N ASP A 2 -3.62 37.25 -4.18
CA ASP A 2 -2.42 37.05 -3.36
C ASP A 2 -1.93 35.60 -3.51
N ASN A 3 -0.94 35.38 -4.40
CA ASN A 3 -0.37 34.08 -4.78
C ASN A 3 0.04 33.20 -3.56
N ARG A 4 0.33 33.84 -2.42
CA ARG A 4 0.67 33.15 -1.16
C ARG A 4 -0.48 32.33 -0.58
N ARG A 5 -1.74 32.80 -0.72
CA ARG A 5 -2.91 32.07 -0.21
C ARG A 5 -3.11 30.77 -0.99
N ASP A 6 -2.97 30.83 -2.30
CA ASP A 6 -3.12 29.66 -3.18
C ASP A 6 -1.99 28.65 -2.95
N GLN A 7 -0.76 29.13 -2.78
CA GLN A 7 0.38 28.29 -2.40
C GLN A 7 0.15 27.60 -1.05
N PHE A 8 -0.33 28.32 -0.04
CA PHE A 8 -0.62 27.73 1.28
C PHE A 8 -1.72 26.67 1.20
N GLN A 9 -2.78 26.91 0.43
CA GLN A 9 -3.84 25.93 0.20
C GLN A 9 -3.34 24.67 -0.52
N GLN A 10 -2.43 24.82 -1.47
CA GLN A 10 -1.80 23.67 -2.15
C GLN A 10 -0.97 22.83 -1.19
N TYR A 11 -0.16 23.47 -0.32
CA TYR A 11 0.60 22.74 0.70
C TYR A 11 -0.31 22.02 1.68
N TYR A 12 -1.38 22.67 2.14
CA TYR A 12 -2.34 22.05 3.05
C TYR A 12 -2.96 20.77 2.46
N ARG A 13 -3.41 20.81 1.19
CA ARG A 13 -3.92 19.62 0.49
C ARG A 13 -2.86 18.54 0.33
N LEU A 14 -1.61 18.91 0.07
CA LEU A 14 -0.51 17.96 -0.03
C LEU A 14 -0.28 17.24 1.31
N PHE A 15 -0.30 17.98 2.43
CA PHE A 15 -0.15 17.39 3.77
C PHE A 15 -1.29 16.44 4.12
N ASP A 16 -2.54 16.83 3.84
CA ASP A 16 -3.70 15.95 4.10
C ASP A 16 -3.62 14.67 3.26
N ASN A 17 -3.25 14.77 1.99
CA ASN A 17 -3.06 13.61 1.12
C ASN A 17 -1.95 12.70 1.64
N VAL A 18 -0.79 13.26 2.00
CA VAL A 18 0.32 12.49 2.60
C VAL A 18 -0.14 11.75 3.84
N LYS A 19 -0.86 12.45 4.73
CA LYS A 19 -1.34 11.86 5.98
C LYS A 19 -2.26 10.67 5.73
N GLU A 20 -3.26 10.84 4.87
CA GLU A 20 -4.18 9.75 4.51
C GLU A 20 -3.42 8.57 3.87
N MET A 21 -2.53 8.85 2.92
CA MET A 21 -1.79 7.80 2.21
C MET A 21 -0.83 7.04 3.14
N THR A 22 -0.20 7.73 4.09
CA THR A 22 0.69 7.09 5.08
C THR A 22 -0.10 6.18 6.03
N GLN A 23 -1.30 6.59 6.43
CA GLN A 23 -2.20 5.75 7.24
C GLN A 23 -2.62 4.49 6.48
N LEU A 24 -3.10 4.65 5.24
CA LEU A 24 -3.49 3.52 4.39
C LEU A 24 -2.31 2.57 4.13
N TRP A 25 -1.11 3.12 3.91
CA TRP A 25 0.08 2.30 3.74
C TRP A 25 0.41 1.52 5.02
N PHE A 26 0.40 2.17 6.18
CA PHE A 26 0.68 1.50 7.45
C PHE A 26 -0.29 0.34 7.72
N GLU A 27 -1.60 0.56 7.50
CA GLU A 27 -2.61 -0.49 7.63
C GLU A 27 -2.37 -1.65 6.65
N THR A 28 -2.11 -1.32 5.39
CA THR A 28 -1.83 -2.31 4.33
C THR A 28 -0.60 -3.14 4.66
N GLN A 29 0.48 -2.49 5.13
CA GLN A 29 1.71 -3.14 5.54
C GLN A 29 1.47 -4.15 6.66
N ASN A 30 0.70 -3.77 7.68
CA ASN A 30 0.42 -4.65 8.82
C ASN A 30 -0.38 -5.89 8.39
N ARG A 31 -1.42 -5.71 7.58
CA ARG A 31 -2.20 -6.86 7.08
C ARG A 31 -1.39 -7.74 6.14
N TRP A 32 -0.57 -7.15 5.27
CA TRP A 32 0.33 -7.88 4.39
C TRP A 32 1.34 -8.74 5.19
N ILE A 33 1.97 -8.18 6.23
CA ILE A 33 2.90 -8.94 7.10
C ILE A 33 2.19 -10.11 7.75
N PHE A 34 0.99 -9.88 8.30
CA PHE A 34 0.18 -10.91 8.94
C PHE A 34 -0.17 -12.04 7.97
N LEU A 35 -0.77 -11.70 6.82
CA LEU A 35 -1.23 -12.67 5.83
C LEU A 35 -0.06 -13.44 5.22
N ARG A 36 1.05 -12.75 4.88
CA ARG A 36 2.26 -13.41 4.38
C ARG A 36 2.82 -14.42 5.38
N SER A 37 2.90 -14.04 6.65
CA SER A 37 3.38 -14.92 7.71
C SER A 37 2.48 -16.14 7.88
N ALA A 38 1.16 -15.95 7.86
CA ALA A 38 0.19 -17.04 7.94
C ALA A 38 0.31 -18.01 6.75
N LEU A 39 0.35 -17.48 5.52
CA LEU A 39 0.43 -18.30 4.30
C LEU A 39 1.75 -19.09 4.20
N VAL A 40 2.87 -18.50 4.64
CA VAL A 40 4.18 -19.17 4.65
C VAL A 40 4.24 -20.23 5.75
N ASN A 41 3.85 -19.90 6.99
CA ASN A 41 3.94 -20.82 8.12
C ASN A 41 3.02 -22.04 7.97
N LEU A 42 1.86 -21.84 7.35
CA LEU A 42 0.90 -22.93 7.10
C LEU A 42 1.24 -23.75 5.84
N ASN A 43 2.34 -23.43 5.13
CA ASN A 43 2.75 -24.10 3.88
C ASN A 43 1.61 -24.23 2.85
N ILE A 44 0.73 -23.22 2.79
CA ILE A 44 -0.54 -23.24 2.03
C ILE A 44 -0.34 -23.54 0.55
N LYS A 45 0.82 -23.19 0.00
CA LYS A 45 1.20 -23.50 -1.38
C LYS A 45 1.06 -25.00 -1.70
N ASN A 46 1.32 -25.87 -0.73
CA ASN A 46 1.29 -27.32 -0.86
C ASN A 46 0.05 -27.96 -0.23
N ASP A 47 -0.92 -27.16 0.23
CA ASP A 47 -2.13 -27.63 0.91
C ASP A 47 -3.21 -28.03 -0.11
N ASP A 48 -3.94 -29.12 0.14
CA ASP A 48 -4.98 -29.63 -0.77
C ASP A 48 -6.31 -28.88 -0.66
N GLN A 49 -6.47 -28.00 0.33
CA GLN A 49 -7.68 -27.21 0.51
C GLN A 49 -7.79 -26.11 -0.56
N ALA A 50 -8.69 -26.33 -1.53
CA ALA A 50 -8.89 -25.45 -2.68
C ALA A 50 -9.15 -23.97 -2.30
N SER A 51 -9.87 -23.72 -1.19
CA SER A 51 -10.13 -22.36 -0.71
C SER A 51 -8.87 -21.62 -0.26
N LEU A 52 -7.93 -22.32 0.39
CA LEU A 52 -6.68 -21.72 0.85
C LEU A 52 -5.72 -21.45 -0.32
N LYS A 53 -5.69 -22.35 -1.32
CA LYS A 53 -4.98 -22.13 -2.59
C LYS A 53 -5.49 -20.90 -3.34
N GLN A 54 -6.80 -20.67 -3.38
CA GLN A 54 -7.36 -19.46 -4.01
C GLN A 54 -6.94 -18.18 -3.29
N ILE A 55 -6.89 -18.18 -1.95
CA ILE A 55 -6.40 -17.05 -1.15
C ILE A 55 -4.91 -16.81 -1.44
N TYR A 56 -4.11 -17.88 -1.50
CA TYR A 56 -2.69 -17.78 -1.84
C TYR A 56 -2.45 -17.16 -3.23
N ILE A 57 -3.22 -17.57 -4.25
CA ILE A 57 -3.13 -17.01 -5.61
C ILE A 57 -3.43 -15.51 -5.60
N LYS A 58 -4.57 -15.11 -5.01
CA LYS A 58 -4.95 -13.68 -4.90
C LYS A 58 -3.92 -12.87 -4.13
N PHE A 59 -3.36 -13.44 -3.06
CA PHE A 59 -2.29 -12.81 -2.32
C PHE A 59 -1.05 -12.61 -3.19
N THR A 60 -0.61 -13.62 -3.94
CA THR A 60 0.59 -13.52 -4.79
C THR A 60 0.46 -12.46 -5.90
N GLU A 61 -0.74 -12.30 -6.48
CA GLU A 61 -1.01 -11.25 -7.47
C GLU A 61 -0.79 -9.83 -6.89
N ILE A 62 -1.11 -9.66 -5.62
CA ILE A 62 -0.99 -8.36 -4.93
C ILE A 62 0.38 -8.18 -4.28
N ASP A 63 1.01 -9.26 -3.81
CA ASP A 63 2.33 -9.26 -3.17
C ASP A 63 3.39 -8.61 -4.07
N GLU A 64 3.39 -8.95 -5.36
CA GLU A 64 4.34 -8.39 -6.32
C GLU A 64 4.12 -6.88 -6.51
N SER A 65 2.87 -6.46 -6.72
CA SER A 65 2.50 -5.05 -6.87
C SER A 65 2.90 -4.24 -5.64
N PHE A 66 2.61 -4.75 -4.44
CA PHE A 66 2.92 -4.09 -3.18
C PHE A 66 4.43 -4.01 -2.92
N ARG A 67 5.21 -5.07 -3.22
CA ARG A 67 6.68 -5.03 -3.13
C ARG A 67 7.31 -4.02 -4.07
N ASN A 68 6.78 -3.92 -5.30
CA ASN A 68 7.27 -2.93 -6.26
C ASN A 68 6.99 -1.51 -5.77
N PHE A 69 5.81 -1.28 -5.20
CA PHE A 69 5.51 -0.02 -4.52
C PHE A 69 6.48 0.27 -3.37
N GLN A 70 6.75 -0.69 -2.48
CA GLN A 70 7.71 -0.52 -1.38
C GLN A 70 9.11 -0.14 -1.87
N LYS A 71 9.58 -0.75 -2.97
CA LYS A 71 10.89 -0.42 -3.59
C LYS A 71 10.90 1.03 -4.11
N LEU A 72 9.85 1.43 -4.82
CA LEU A 72 9.72 2.80 -5.34
C LEU A 72 9.65 3.82 -4.19
N ALA A 73 8.92 3.51 -3.13
CA ALA A 73 8.84 4.34 -1.93
C ALA A 73 10.21 4.47 -1.25
N PHE A 74 10.98 3.39 -1.14
CA PHE A 74 12.32 3.40 -0.55
C PHE A 74 13.33 4.23 -1.37
N GLN A 75 13.20 4.22 -2.70
CA GLN A 75 14.00 5.07 -3.60
C GLN A 75 13.64 6.56 -3.49
N ASN A 76 12.48 6.89 -2.91
CA ASN A 76 11.96 8.24 -2.76
C ASN A 76 11.63 8.56 -1.29
N PRO A 77 12.62 8.57 -0.38
CA PRO A 77 12.38 8.58 1.07
C PRO A 77 11.77 9.88 1.61
N SER A 78 11.72 10.94 0.81
CA SER A 78 11.08 12.19 1.21
C SER A 78 9.56 12.06 1.15
N VAL A 79 8.85 12.62 2.13
CA VAL A 79 7.39 12.71 2.13
C VAL A 79 6.83 13.32 0.84
N ALA A 80 7.51 14.33 0.29
CA ALA A 80 7.15 14.94 -0.99
C ALA A 80 7.43 14.00 -2.18
N GLY A 81 8.47 13.17 -2.11
CA GLY A 81 8.76 12.12 -3.09
C GLY A 81 7.74 10.99 -3.02
N LEU A 82 7.32 10.59 -1.82
CA LEU A 82 6.27 9.62 -1.58
C LEU A 82 4.90 10.11 -2.08
N ALA A 83 4.61 11.40 -1.98
CA ALA A 83 3.40 11.98 -2.59
C ALA A 83 3.45 12.02 -4.12
N LYS A 84 4.65 11.97 -4.72
CA LYS A 84 4.89 11.98 -6.17
C LYS A 84 4.99 10.59 -6.79
N VAL A 85 5.55 9.62 -6.06
CA VAL A 85 5.29 8.20 -6.32
C VAL A 85 3.78 8.10 -6.20
N GLU A 86 3.08 7.86 -7.30
CA GLU A 86 1.63 7.96 -7.39
C GLU A 86 0.99 6.98 -6.39
N MET A 87 0.88 7.43 -5.13
CA MET A 87 0.26 6.76 -4.01
C MET A 87 -1.23 6.81 -4.30
N ASN A 88 -1.64 5.94 -5.21
CA ASN A 88 -3.01 5.93 -5.66
C ASN A 88 -3.84 5.27 -4.55
N ARG A 89 -4.65 6.10 -3.89
CA ARG A 89 -5.64 5.68 -2.89
C ARG A 89 -6.44 4.45 -3.33
N ILE A 90 -6.71 4.30 -4.62
CA ILE A 90 -7.41 3.15 -5.19
C ILE A 90 -6.61 1.86 -4.96
N HIS A 91 -5.30 1.85 -5.24
CA HIS A 91 -4.46 0.66 -5.03
C HIS A 91 -4.46 0.21 -3.57
N PHE A 92 -4.26 1.13 -2.61
CA PHE A 92 -4.28 0.77 -1.19
C PHE A 92 -5.64 0.24 -0.73
N LYS A 93 -6.75 0.85 -1.19
CA LYS A 93 -8.09 0.34 -0.87
C LYS A 93 -8.33 -1.05 -1.46
N THR A 94 -7.88 -1.29 -2.68
CA THR A 94 -7.94 -2.61 -3.32
C THR A 94 -7.13 -3.63 -2.53
N TRP A 95 -5.91 -3.30 -2.12
CA TRP A 95 -5.06 -4.19 -1.33
C TRP A 95 -5.69 -4.50 0.04
N LEU A 96 -6.22 -3.49 0.75
CA LEU A 96 -6.92 -3.67 2.03
C LEU A 96 -8.22 -4.49 1.94
N HIS A 97 -8.84 -4.60 0.76
CA HIS A 97 -9.98 -5.50 0.56
C HIS A 97 -9.57 -6.97 0.40
N VAL A 98 -8.32 -7.22 0.03
CA VAL A 98 -7.81 -8.58 -0.20
C VAL A 98 -6.97 -9.07 0.97
N PHE A 99 -6.29 -8.17 1.68
CA PHE A 99 -5.59 -8.47 2.93
C PHE A 99 -6.52 -8.40 4.14
#